data_AF-A0A5N9EKS4-F1
#
_entry.id   AF-A0A5N9EKS4-F1
#
_cell.length_a   1.000
_cell.length_b   1.000
_cell.length_c   1.000
_cell.angle_alpha   90.00
_cell.angle_beta   90.00
_cell.angle_gamma   90.00
#
_symmetry.space_group_name_H-M   'P 1'
#
loop_
_entity.id
_entity.type
_entity.pdbx_description
1 polymer ?
#
loop_
_entity_poly.entity_id
_entity_poly.type
_entity_poly.pdbx_seq_one_letter_code
_entity_poly.pdbx_strand_id
1 'polypeptide(L)'
;MRQYAIKRVALFIPTVLLLTIIVFTLMSIIPGDTALAILSDGEGGYTQKELDDLRHKLGTDRPIAVQYVDWIGGALKGNFGDSTWFNAPVMTELKTRLPRTLELAVLAIMLAVVLSVPLGILSAIRPDS
;
A
#
# COMPACT_ATOMS: atom_id res chain seq x y z
N MET A 1 -8.63 -14.44 -25.89
CA MET A 1 -8.44 -14.58 -24.43
C MET A 1 -6.97 -14.47 -24.00
N ARG A 2 -6.05 -15.34 -24.46
CA ARG A 2 -4.63 -15.32 -24.03
C ARG A 2 -3.88 -14.00 -24.34
N GLN A 3 -4.02 -13.45 -25.56
CA GLN A 3 -3.46 -12.14 -25.90
C GLN A 3 -4.05 -10.99 -25.06
N TYR A 4 -5.35 -11.04 -24.75
CA TYR A 4 -6.01 -10.06 -23.89
C TYR A 4 -5.50 -10.12 -22.45
N ALA A 5 -5.35 -11.33 -21.88
CA ALA A 5 -4.78 -11.53 -20.56
C ALA A 5 -3.34 -10.99 -20.48
N ILE A 6 -2.49 -11.31 -21.47
CA ILE A 6 -1.11 -10.80 -21.54
C ILE A 6 -1.09 -9.28 -21.60
N LYS A 7 -1.89 -8.67 -22.48
CA LYS A 7 -1.97 -7.21 -22.60
C LYS A 7 -2.41 -6.55 -21.29
N ARG A 8 -3.35 -7.16 -20.57
CA ARG A 8 -3.86 -6.64 -19.29
C ARG A 8 -2.84 -6.75 -18.17
N VAL A 9 -2.13 -7.88 -18.06
CA VAL A 9 -1.02 -8.04 -17.10
C VAL A 9 0.13 -7.09 -17.43
N ALA A 10 0.44 -6.92 -18.71
CA ALA A 10 1.49 -5.99 -19.15
C ALA A 10 1.15 -4.53 -18.83
N LEU A 11 -0.13 -4.13 -18.86
CA LEU A 11 -0.58 -2.79 -18.44
C LEU A 11 -0.67 -2.65 -16.92
N PHE A 12 -0.88 -3.74 -16.19
CA PHE A 12 -0.95 -3.72 -14.73
C PHE A 12 0.39 -3.36 -14.09
N ILE A 13 1.49 -3.94 -14.58
CA ILE A 13 2.84 -3.70 -14.05
C ILE A 13 3.21 -2.21 -14.02
N PRO A 14 3.18 -1.45 -15.14
CA PRO A 14 3.53 -0.03 -15.13
C PRO A 14 2.54 0.80 -14.31
N THR A 15 1.27 0.40 -14.24
CA THR A 15 0.27 1.10 -13.42
C THR A 15 0.60 0.99 -11.94
N VAL A 16 0.89 -0.22 -11.45
CA VAL A 16 1.27 -0.44 -10.05
C VAL A 16 2.60 0.25 -9.75
N LEU A 17 3.59 0.13 -10.64
CA LEU A 17 4.89 0.77 -10.46
C LEU A 17 4.73 2.29 -10.32
N LEU A 18 4.01 2.93 -11.24
CA LEU A 18 3.75 4.37 -11.19
C LEU A 18 3.03 4.77 -9.90
N LEU A 19 2.00 4.02 -9.49
CA LEU A 19 1.27 4.26 -8.25
C LEU A 19 2.19 4.14 -7.02
N THR A 20 3.03 3.10 -6.95
CA THR A 20 3.98 2.95 -5.84
C THR A 20 5.01 4.07 -5.79
N ILE A 21 5.53 4.53 -6.95
CA ILE A 21 6.45 5.66 -7.01
C ILE A 21 5.78 6.92 -6.48
N ILE A 22 4.54 7.18 -6.92
CA ILE A 22 3.78 8.36 -6.47
C ILE A 22 3.54 8.30 -4.96
N VAL A 23 3.02 7.19 -4.44
CA VAL A 23 2.74 7.04 -3.01
C VAL A 23 4.02 7.12 -2.17
N PHE A 24 5.09 6.46 -2.62
CA PHE A 24 6.39 6.50 -1.94
C PHE A 24 6.94 7.93 -1.90
N THR A 25 6.95 8.62 -3.04
CA THR A 25 7.45 10.00 -3.13
C THR A 25 6.61 10.95 -2.28
N LEU A 26 5.28 10.81 -2.28
CA LEU A 26 4.41 11.60 -1.42
C LEU A 26 4.74 11.37 0.06
N MET A 27 4.92 10.12 0.48
CA MET A 27 5.31 9.79 1.85
C MET A 27 6.71 10.31 2.21
N SER A 28 7.66 10.29 1.28
CA SER A 28 9.01 10.83 1.49
C SER A 28 9.06 12.36 1.55
N ILE A 29 8.12 13.06 0.92
CA ILE A 29 8.04 14.53 0.94
C ILE A 29 7.35 15.04 2.20
N ILE A 30 6.44 14.24 2.81
CA ILE A 30 5.79 14.63 4.06
C ILE A 30 6.90 14.84 5.12
N PRO A 31 7.06 16.08 5.63
CA PRO A 31 8.10 16.37 6.60
C PRO A 31 7.76 15.66 7.91
N GLY A 32 8.49 14.58 8.17
CA GLY A 32 8.39 13.76 9.36
C GLY A 32 9.57 12.81 9.35
N ASP A 33 10.66 13.19 10.03
CA ASP A 33 11.77 12.29 10.20
C ASP A 33 11.30 11.10 11.05
N THR A 34 11.23 9.95 10.42
CA THR A 34 10.71 8.73 11.02
C THR A 34 11.57 8.30 12.22
N ALA A 35 12.88 8.59 12.18
CA ALA A 35 13.77 8.36 13.30
C ALA A 35 13.46 9.29 14.48
N LEU A 36 13.16 10.57 14.20
CA LEU A 36 12.70 11.51 15.22
C LEU A 36 11.35 11.09 15.79
N ALA A 37 10.41 10.64 14.95
CA ALA A 37 9.08 10.20 15.41
C ALA A 37 9.19 8.98 16.34
N ILE A 38 10.03 8.00 16.00
CA ILE A 38 10.26 6.80 16.82
C ILE A 38 10.93 7.17 18.16
N LEU A 39 11.95 8.05 18.14
CA LEU A 39 12.67 8.42 19.37
C LEU A 39 11.89 9.40 20.26
N SER A 40 11.01 10.22 19.68
CA SER A 40 10.18 11.17 20.44
C SER A 40 8.98 10.51 21.12
N ASP A 41 8.60 9.30 20.69
CA ASP A 41 7.55 8.48 21.32
C ASP A 41 8.09 7.66 22.51
N GLY A 42 9.42 7.61 22.69
CA GLY A 42 10.05 7.01 23.86
C GLY A 42 10.06 7.95 25.07
N GLU A 43 9.81 7.42 26.28
CA GLU A 43 9.73 8.19 27.54
C GLU A 43 11.09 8.78 28.03
N GLY A 44 12.09 8.93 27.17
CA GLY A 44 13.40 9.48 27.49
C GLY A 44 13.91 10.40 26.39
N GLY A 45 14.60 11.47 26.77
CA GLY A 45 15.32 12.31 25.81
C GLY A 45 16.35 11.47 25.04
N TYR A 46 16.43 11.67 23.73
CA TYR A 46 17.40 10.99 22.86
C TYR A 46 18.68 11.81 22.70
N THR A 47 19.81 11.14 22.52
CA THR A 47 21.07 11.82 22.14
C THR A 47 21.13 12.01 20.62
N GLN A 48 21.78 13.06 20.13
CA GLN A 48 21.98 13.30 18.70
C GLN A 48 22.61 12.09 17.98
N LYS A 49 23.52 11.38 18.66
CA LYS A 49 24.16 10.16 18.16
C LYS A 49 23.16 9.01 17.94
N GLU A 50 22.18 8.85 18.83
CA GLU A 50 21.15 7.80 18.71
C GLU A 50 20.21 8.08 17.54
N LEU A 51 19.90 9.37 17.31
CA LEU A 51 19.12 9.79 16.16
C LEU A 51 19.83 9.50 14.84
N ASP A 52 21.12 9.84 14.73
CA ASP A 52 21.88 9.64 13.49
C ASP A 52 22.14 8.14 13.24
N ASP A 53 22.40 7.35 14.28
CA ASP A 53 22.50 5.88 14.18
C ASP A 53 21.17 5.26 13.73
N LEU A 54 20.03 5.78 14.20
CA LEU A 54 18.70 5.29 13.80
C LEU A 54 18.37 5.69 12.36
N ARG A 55 18.70 6.91 11.93
CA ARG A 55 18.56 7.34 10.53
C ARG A 55 19.33 6.43 9.59
N HIS A 56 20.57 6.09 9.96
CA HIS A 56 21.41 5.21 9.15
C HIS A 56 20.86 3.78 9.09
N LYS A 57 20.31 3.26 10.20
CA LYS A 57 19.64 1.96 10.24
C LYS A 57 18.35 1.92 9.42
N LEU A 58 17.56 2.99 9.46
CA LEU A 58 16.33 3.12 8.65
C LEU A 58 16.65 3.44 7.18
N GLY A 59 17.88 3.88 6.89
CA GLY A 59 18.30 4.31 5.57
C GLY A 59 17.62 5.60 5.10
N THR A 60 17.03 6.38 6.02
CA THR A 60 16.36 7.65 5.73
C THR A 60 17.35 8.77 5.36
N ASP A 61 18.64 8.54 5.63
CA ASP A 61 19.77 9.38 5.22
C ASP A 61 20.19 9.18 3.74
N ARG A 62 19.69 8.13 3.09
CA ARG A 62 20.07 7.78 1.71
C ARG A 62 19.21 8.51 0.67
N PRO A 63 19.67 8.66 -0.59
CA PRO A 63 18.84 9.23 -1.65
C PRO A 63 17.51 8.47 -1.84
N ILE A 64 16.41 9.21 -2.07
CA ILE A 64 15.05 8.65 -2.21
C ILE A 64 14.99 7.49 -3.22
N ALA A 65 15.73 7.61 -4.33
CA ALA A 65 15.81 6.56 -5.35
C ALA A 65 16.37 5.23 -4.79
N VAL A 66 17.39 5.29 -3.93
CA VAL A 66 17.98 4.11 -3.29
C VAL A 66 16.99 3.50 -2.29
N GLN A 67 16.32 4.35 -1.50
CA GLN A 67 15.30 3.89 -0.56
C GLN A 67 14.15 3.16 -1.28
N TYR A 68 13.69 3.70 -2.41
CA TYR A 68 12.64 3.07 -3.21
C TYR A 68 13.08 1.72 -3.79
N VAL A 69 14.29 1.63 -4.33
CA VAL A 69 14.82 0.38 -4.92
C VAL A 69 14.97 -0.71 -3.85
N ASP A 70 15.47 -0.37 -2.67
CA ASP A 70 15.57 -1.32 -1.55
C ASP A 70 14.18 -1.78 -1.08
N TRP A 71 13.25 -0.83 -0.92
CA TRP A 71 11.88 -1.12 -0.50
C TRP A 71 11.16 -2.04 -1.50
N ILE A 72 11.21 -1.72 -2.80
CA ILE A 72 10.54 -2.55 -3.81
C ILE A 72 11.23 -3.91 -3.95
N GLY A 73 12.56 -3.98 -3.82
CA GLY A 73 13.32 -5.23 -3.80
C GLY A 73 12.92 -6.14 -2.63
N GLY A 74 12.65 -5.57 -1.46
CA GLY A 74 12.06 -6.27 -0.32
C GLY A 74 10.62 -6.71 -0.59
N ALA A 75 9.78 -5.80 -1.09
CA ALA A 75 8.36 -6.04 -1.33
C ALA A 75 8.13 -7.18 -2.33
N LEU A 76 8.96 -7.26 -3.39
CA LEU A 76 8.92 -8.36 -4.36
C LEU A 76 9.28 -9.73 -3.75
N LYS A 77 10.03 -9.75 -2.64
CA LYS A 77 10.32 -10.97 -1.85
C LYS A 77 9.29 -11.21 -0.75
N GLY A 78 8.23 -10.41 -0.68
CA GLY A 78 7.19 -10.47 0.36
C GLY A 78 7.59 -9.80 1.68
N ASN A 79 8.71 -9.07 1.73
CA ASN A 79 9.11 -8.29 2.89
C ASN A 79 8.78 -6.81 2.69
N PHE A 80 7.73 -6.32 3.35
CA PHE A 80 7.30 -4.92 3.26
C PHE A 80 7.93 -4.02 4.32
N GLY A 81 8.83 -4.56 5.15
CA GLY A 81 9.42 -3.86 6.29
C GLY A 81 8.48 -3.77 7.49
N ASP A 82 8.90 -2.95 8.45
CA ASP A 82 8.18 -2.69 9.68
C ASP A 82 7.38 -1.39 9.60
N SER A 83 6.20 -1.40 10.21
CA SER A 83 5.39 -0.20 10.40
C SER A 83 6.00 0.65 11.50
N THR A 84 6.40 1.87 11.17
CA THR A 84 6.90 2.84 12.16
C THR A 84 5.82 3.38 13.08
N TRP A 85 4.54 3.20 12.72
CA TRP A 85 3.39 3.62 13.52
C TRP A 85 2.93 2.54 14.51
N PHE A 86 2.99 1.28 14.10
CA PHE A 86 2.51 0.15 14.90
C PHE A 86 3.66 -0.66 15.51
N ASN A 87 4.91 -0.28 15.24
CA ASN A 87 6.14 -0.98 15.66
C ASN A 87 6.06 -2.50 15.41
N ALA A 88 5.49 -2.88 14.26
CA ALA A 88 5.20 -4.27 13.91
C ALA A 88 5.38 -4.50 12.41
N PRO A 89 5.70 -5.74 11.96
CA PRO A 89 5.85 -6.05 10.55
C PRO A 89 4.59 -5.74 9.76
N VAL A 90 4.72 -5.02 8.65
CA VAL A 90 3.59 -4.63 7.78
C VAL A 90 2.80 -5.86 7.31
N MET A 91 3.49 -6.98 7.08
CA MET A 91 2.86 -8.26 6.70
C MET A 91 1.89 -8.79 7.76
N THR A 92 2.19 -8.58 9.04
CA THR A 92 1.31 -9.01 10.14
C THR A 92 0.03 -8.19 10.14
N GLU A 93 0.15 -6.86 10.03
CA GLU A 93 -1.00 -5.96 9.92
C GLU A 93 -1.86 -6.29 8.69
N LEU A 94 -1.22 -6.57 7.55
CA LEU A 94 -1.92 -6.90 6.32
C LEU A 94 -2.73 -8.20 6.47
N LYS A 95 -2.16 -9.24 7.11
CA LYS A 95 -2.86 -10.51 7.37
C LYS A 95 -4.06 -10.33 8.29
N THR A 96 -3.98 -9.43 9.26
CA THR A 96 -5.07 -9.14 10.18
C THR A 96 -6.21 -8.36 9.50
N ARG A 97 -5.89 -7.46 8.56
CA ARG A 97 -6.86 -6.57 7.90
C ARG A 97 -7.47 -7.16 6.64
N LEU A 98 -6.71 -7.94 5.87
CA LEU A 98 -7.14 -8.55 4.61
C LEU A 98 -8.50 -9.28 4.70
N PRO A 99 -8.76 -10.15 5.71
CA PRO A 99 -10.02 -10.87 5.81
C PRO A 99 -11.23 -9.93 5.90
N ARG A 100 -11.09 -8.80 6.62
CA ARG A 100 -12.17 -7.82 6.78
C ARG A 100 -12.46 -7.08 5.48
N THR A 101 -11.42 -6.68 4.74
CA THR A 101 -11.60 -6.06 3.42
C THR A 101 -12.24 -7.03 2.44
N LEU A 102 -11.86 -8.30 2.46
CA LEU A 102 -12.47 -9.34 1.62
C LEU A 102 -13.93 -9.57 1.97
N GLU A 103 -14.28 -9.64 3.25
CA GLU A 103 -15.65 -9.75 3.73
C GLU A 103 -16.52 -8.62 3.18
N LEU A 104 -16.07 -7.36 3.34
CA LEU A 104 -16.76 -6.19 2.82
C LEU A 104 -16.86 -6.18 1.30
N ALA A 105 -15.80 -6.55 0.59
CA ALA A 105 -15.79 -6.60 -0.87
C ALA A 105 -16.79 -7.64 -1.40
N VAL A 106 -16.86 -8.82 -0.77
CA VAL A 106 -17.79 -9.88 -1.13
C VAL A 106 -19.24 -9.44 -0.90
N LEU A 107 -19.53 -8.81 0.25
CA LEU A 107 -20.86 -8.25 0.53
C LEU A 107 -21.25 -7.17 -0.49
N ALA A 108 -20.33 -6.25 -0.80
CA ALA A 108 -20.58 -5.19 -1.79
C ALA A 108 -20.86 -5.76 -3.18
N ILE A 109 -20.09 -6.77 -3.62
CA ILE A 109 -20.32 -7.44 -4.91
C ILE A 109 -21.66 -8.17 -4.91
N MET A 110 -22.02 -8.87 -3.84
CA MET A 110 -23.32 -9.55 -3.75
C MET A 110 -24.47 -8.56 -3.86
N LEU A 111 -24.43 -7.45 -3.11
CA LEU A 111 -25.44 -6.39 -3.20
C LEU A 111 -25.48 -5.77 -4.61
N ALA A 112 -24.31 -5.48 -5.19
CA ALA A 112 -24.22 -4.94 -6.55
C ALA A 112 -24.86 -5.88 -7.57
N VAL A 113 -24.63 -7.20 -7.48
CA VAL A 113 -25.25 -8.19 -8.37
C VAL A 113 -26.75 -8.28 -8.14
N VAL A 114 -27.19 -8.36 -6.88
CA VAL A 114 -28.61 -8.45 -6.51
C VAL A 114 -29.41 -7.23 -6.99
N LEU A 115 -28.80 -6.05 -7.04
CA LEU A 115 -29.45 -4.84 -7.54
C LEU A 115 -29.30 -4.66 -9.05
N SER A 116 -28.09 -4.87 -9.59
CA SER A 116 -27.80 -4.63 -11.02
C SER A 116 -28.49 -5.63 -11.93
N VAL A 117 -28.66 -6.90 -11.53
CA VAL A 117 -29.30 -7.90 -12.38
C VAL A 117 -30.78 -7.58 -12.60
N PRO A 118 -31.62 -7.37 -11.57
CA PRO A 118 -33.02 -6.98 -11.78
C PRO A 118 -33.18 -5.64 -12.49
N LEU A 119 -32.36 -4.63 -12.14
CA LEU A 119 -32.40 -3.33 -12.81
C LEU A 119 -32.00 -3.45 -14.29
N GLY A 120 -30.99 -4.26 -14.59
CA GLY A 120 -30.56 -4.57 -15.97
C GLY A 120 -31.66 -5.30 -16.76
N ILE A 121 -32.35 -6.25 -16.13
CA ILE A 121 -33.49 -6.95 -16.74
C ILE A 121 -34.64 -5.98 -17.01
N LEU A 122 -35.01 -5.14 -16.04
CA LEU A 122 -36.08 -4.14 -16.20
C LEU A 122 -35.76 -3.15 -17.33
N SER A 123 -34.51 -2.69 -17.40
CA SER A 123 -34.05 -1.80 -18.47
C SER A 123 -34.07 -2.49 -19.85
N ALA A 124 -33.75 -3.79 -19.92
CA ALA A 124 -33.78 -4.54 -21.18
C ALA A 124 -35.22 -4.84 -21.66
N ILE A 125 -36.18 -4.95 -20.75
CA ILE A 125 -37.60 -5.20 -21.07
C ILE A 125 -38.32 -3.91 -21.50
N ARG A 126 -37.85 -2.73 -21.07
CA ARG A 126 -38.33 -1.42 -21.54
C ARG A 126 -37.22 -0.64 -22.24
N PRO A 127 -36.77 -1.08 -23.44
CA PRO A 127 -35.99 -0.20 -24.28
C PRO A 127 -36.89 0.97 -24.68
N ASP A 128 -36.46 2.21 -24.41
CA ASP A 128 -37.10 3.47 -24.83
C ASP A 128 -38.22 4.09 -23.97
N SER A 129 -38.22 3.88 -22.63
CA SER A 129 -39.06 4.69 -21.70
C SER A 129 -38.26 5.72 -20.90
#